data_AF-A0A7C7DBY2-F1
#
_entry.id   AF-A0A7C7DBY2-F1
#
_cell.length_a   1.000
_cell.length_b   1.000
_cell.length_c   1.000
_cell.angle_alpha   90.00
_cell.angle_beta   90.00
_cell.angle_gamma   90.00
#
_symmetry.space_group_name_H-M   'P 1'
#
loop_
_entity.id
_entity.type
_entity.pdbx_description
1 polymer ?
#
loop_
_entity_poly.entity_id
_entity_poly.type
_entity_poly.pdbx_seq_one_letter_code
_entity_poly.pdbx_strand_id
1 'polypeptide(L)' 'MTPLLKLREKAGISARELSLRTGIPVDTIIKAELGLIKLRPQQHKRIVAALR' A
#
# COMPACT_ATOMS: atom_id res chain seq x y z
N MET A 1 8.29 9.12 7.60
CA MET A 1 8.09 7.96 6.68
C MET A 1 7.23 6.93 7.36
N THR A 2 6.12 6.54 6.76
CA THR A 2 5.26 5.48 7.30
C THR A 2 5.84 4.09 7.03
N PRO A 3 5.43 3.06 7.80
CA PRO A 3 5.87 1.68 7.60
C PRO A 3 5.51 1.15 6.19
N LEU A 4 4.37 1.55 5.64
CA LEU A 4 3.89 1.15 4.32
C LEU A 4 4.78 1.65 3.19
N LEU A 5 5.19 2.93 3.26
CA LEU A 5 6.09 3.51 2.25
C LEU A 5 7.43 2.77 2.23
N LYS A 6 8.01 2.49 3.41
CA LYS A 6 9.27 1.72 3.52
C LYS A 6 9.14 0.30 2.96
N LEU A 7 8.02 -0.37 3.23
CA LEU A 7 7.75 -1.71 2.67
C LEU A 7 7.64 -1.67 1.15
N ARG A 8 6.96 -0.66 0.61
CA ARG A 8 6.80 -0.50 -0.83
C ARG A 8 8.13 -0.20 -1.53
N GLU A 9 8.94 0.70 -0.96
CA GLU A 9 10.28 1.00 -1.47
C GLU A 9 11.19 -0.23 -1.42
N LYS A 10 11.15 -1.01 -0.34
CA LYS A 10 11.91 -2.26 -0.21
C LYS A 10 11.50 -3.30 -1.24
N ALA A 11 10.22 -3.37 -1.59
CA ALA A 11 9.71 -4.25 -2.64
C ALA A 11 10.04 -3.75 -4.06
N GLY A 12 10.47 -2.49 -4.23
CA GLY A 12 10.71 -1.89 -5.55
C GLY A 12 9.43 -1.66 -6.36
N ILE A 13 8.26 -1.66 -5.72
CA ILE A 13 6.95 -1.61 -6.37
C ILE A 13 6.42 -0.17 -6.36
N SER A 14 5.89 0.31 -7.48
CA SER A 14 5.24 1.63 -7.52
C SER A 14 3.83 1.58 -6.88
N ALA A 15 3.31 2.70 -6.38
CA ALA A 15 1.95 2.74 -5.85
C ALA A 15 0.88 2.37 -6.92
N ARG A 16 1.16 2.65 -8.20
CA ARG A 16 0.34 2.21 -9.36
C ARG A 16 0.37 0.70 -9.53
N GLU A 17 1.55 0.10 -9.50
CA GLU A 17 1.72 -1.35 -9.60
C GLU A 17 1.01 -2.07 -8.43
N LEU A 18 1.18 -1.55 -7.21
CA LEU A 18 0.52 -2.08 -6.03
C LEU A 18 -1.00 -1.97 -6.14
N SER A 19 -1.50 -0.87 -6.70
CA SER A 19 -2.91 -0.67 -6.99
C SER A 19 -3.47 -1.71 -7.96
N LEU A 20 -2.75 -2.00 -9.05
CA LEU A 20 -3.14 -3.03 -10.02
C LEU A 20 -3.17 -4.43 -9.39
N ARG A 21 -2.16 -4.79 -8.59
CA ARG A 21 -2.09 -6.11 -7.94
C ARG A 21 -3.14 -6.31 -6.86
N THR A 22 -3.46 -5.25 -6.12
CA THR A 22 -4.35 -5.34 -4.96
C THR A 22 -5.79 -4.94 -5.27
N GLY A 23 -6.04 -4.29 -6.42
CA GLY A 23 -7.32 -3.67 -6.74
C GLY A 23 -7.68 -2.48 -5.85
N ILE A 24 -6.73 -1.97 -5.06
CA ILE A 24 -6.95 -0.83 -4.16
C ILE A 24 -6.56 0.45 -4.90
N PRO A 25 -7.36 1.52 -4.88
CA PRO A 25 -7.02 2.76 -5.57
C PRO A 25 -5.68 3.34 -5.11
N VAL A 26 -4.89 3.85 -6.06
CA VAL A 26 -3.61 4.51 -5.77
C VAL A 26 -3.76 5.61 -4.73
N ASP A 27 -4.81 6.42 -4.82
CA ASP A 27 -5.10 7.49 -3.86
C ASP A 27 -5.31 6.96 -2.43
N THR A 28 -5.96 5.80 -2.29
CA THR A 28 -6.10 5.12 -0.98
C THR A 28 -4.76 4.64 -0.44
N ILE A 29 -3.91 4.08 -1.31
CA ILE A 29 -2.56 3.64 -0.94
C ILE A 29 -1.73 4.84 -0.49
N ILE A 30 -1.71 5.94 -1.25
CA ILE A 30 -0.96 7.16 -0.93
C ILE A 30 -1.48 7.77 0.38
N LYS A 31 -2.80 7.90 0.56
CA LYS A 31 -3.36 8.43 1.81
C LYS A 31 -3.01 7.53 3.01
N ALA A 32 -2.94 6.22 2.83
CA ALA A 32 -2.49 5.30 3.87
C ALA A 32 -0.98 5.42 4.13
N GLU A 33 -0.17 5.60 3.08
CA GLU A 33 1.27 5.89 3.17
C GLU A 33 1.55 7.25 3.82
N LEU A 34 0.63 8.19 3.75
CA LEU A 34 0.72 9.48 4.44
C LEU A 34 0.11 9.46 5.84
N GLY A 35 -0.53 8.34 6.23
CA GLY A 35 -1.22 8.22 7.53
C GLY A 35 -2.53 9.01 7.62
N LEU A 36 -3.04 9.54 6.50
CA LEU A 36 -4.27 10.31 6.41
C LEU A 36 -5.52 9.44 6.55
N ILE A 37 -5.41 8.15 6.19
CA ILE A 37 -6.49 7.18 6.34
C ILE A 37 -5.98 5.90 6.99
N LYS A 38 -6.87 5.23 7.71
CA LYS A 38 -6.61 3.91 8.28
C LYS A 38 -7.12 2.84 7.32
N LEU A 39 -6.23 1.95 6.86
CA LEU A 39 -6.63 0.83 6.02
C LEU A 39 -7.46 -0.16 6.82
N ARG A 40 -8.50 -0.73 6.18
CA ARG A 40 -9.24 -1.85 6.77
C ARG A 40 -8.32 -3.07 6.88
N PRO A 41 -8.52 -3.96 7.86
CA PRO A 41 -7.67 -5.15 8.05
C PRO A 41 -7.52 -6.01 6.78
N GLN A 42 -8.59 -6.13 5.98
CA GLN A 42 -8.55 -6.85 4.70
C GLN A 42 -7.66 -6.16 3.65
N GLN A 43 -7.73 -4.83 3.54
CA GLN A 43 -6.89 -4.06 2.62
C GLN A 43 -5.42 -4.12 3.04
N HIS A 44 -5.15 -4.05 4.34
CA HIS A 44 -3.81 -4.21 4.88
C HIS A 44 -3.24 -5.60 4.55
N LYS A 45 -4.01 -6.68 4.73
CA LYS A 45 -3.58 -8.03 4.33
C LYS A 45 -3.27 -8.13 2.84
N ARG A 46 -4.11 -7.56 1.96
CA ARG A 46 -3.87 -7.57 0.51
C ARG A 46 -2.60 -6.82 0.12
N ILE A 47 -2.37 -5.65 0.72
CA ILE A 47 -1.16 -4.86 0.47
C ILE A 47 0.09 -5.59 0.95
N VAL A 48 0.08 -6.09 2.18
CA VAL A 48 1.22 -6.84 2.73
C VAL A 48 1.50 -8.12 1.94
N ALA A 49 0.45 -8.82 1.49
CA ALA A 49 0.61 -10.00 0.63
C ALA A 49 1.17 -9.66 -0.75
N ALA A 50 0.84 -8.50 -1.32
CA ALA A 50 1.35 -8.05 -2.61
C ALA A 50 2.76 -7.45 -2.56
N LEU A 51 3.23 -7.09 -1.36
CA LEU A 51 4.57 -6.55 -1.07
C LEU A 51 5.55 -7.61 -0.54
N ARG A 52 5.08 -8.85 -0.34
CA ARG A 52 5.89 -10.00 0.05
C ARG A 52 6.40 -10.73 -1.18
#